data_AF-A0A5C8T1T4-F1
#
_entry.id   AF-A0A5C8T1T4-F1
#
_cell.length_a   1.000
_cell.length_b   1.000
_cell.length_c   1.000
_cell.angle_alpha   90.00
_cell.angle_beta   90.00
_cell.angle_gamma   90.00
#
_symmetry.space_group_name_H-M   'P 1'
#
loop_
_entity.id
_entity.type
_entity.pdbx_description
1 polymer ?
#
loop_
_entity_poly.entity_id
_entity_poly.type
_entity_poly.pdbx_seq_one_letter_code
_entity_poly.pdbx_strand_id
1 'polypeptide(L)' 'MTLGMLVSAAIAALGLLVAMGLIGHPVDGQLLTNYGWSGVIIGVALFGFFAYLQRRRPRASA' A
#
# COMPACT_ATOMS: atom_id res chain seq x y z
N MET A 1 -10.87 -8.44 -7.24
CA MET A 1 -10.71 -7.08 -6.68
C MET A 1 -10.21 -7.12 -5.25
N THR A 2 -10.73 -8.03 -4.42
CA THR A 2 -10.24 -8.29 -3.06
C THR A 2 -8.74 -8.61 -2.99
N LEU A 3 -8.19 -9.41 -3.93
CA LEU A 3 -6.75 -9.68 -3.97
C LEU A 3 -5.91 -8.40 -4.16
N GLY A 4 -6.34 -7.49 -5.03
CA GLY A 4 -5.66 -6.21 -5.25
C GLY A 4 -5.67 -5.33 -4.00
N MET A 5 -6.80 -5.27 -3.29
CA MET A 5 -6.87 -4.60 -1.99
C MET A 5 -5.97 -5.26 -0.94
N LEU A 6 -5.94 -6.59 -0.89
CA LEU A 6 -5.11 -7.34 0.08
C LEU A 6 -3.61 -7.11 -0.16
N VAL A 7 -3.17 -7.17 -1.42
CA VAL A 7 -1.77 -6.89 -1.80
C VAL A 7 -1.41 -5.43 -1.48
N SER A 8 -2.30 -4.49 -1.78
CA SER A 8 -2.06 -3.06 -1.49
C SER A 8 -1.97 -2.79 0.02
N ALA A 9 -2.81 -3.46 0.82
CA ALA A 9 -2.75 -3.40 2.28
C ALA A 9 -1.44 -4.00 2.82
N ALA A 10 -0.97 -5.12 2.26
CA ALA A 10 0.31 -5.70 2.62
C ALA A 10 1.48 -4.75 2.31
N ILE A 11 1.47 -4.11 1.14
CA ILE A 11 2.47 -3.10 0.77
C ILE A 11 2.46 -1.92 1.75
N ALA A 12 1.27 -1.41 2.11
CA ALA A 12 1.16 -0.31 3.06
C ALA A 12 1.69 -0.69 4.46
N ALA A 13 1.37 -1.90 4.93
CA ALA A 13 1.84 -2.40 6.22
C ALA A 13 3.36 -2.61 6.25
N LEU A 14 3.93 -3.17 5.18
CA LEU A 14 5.37 -3.32 5.05
C LEU A 14 6.08 -1.96 4.97
N GLY A 15 5.53 -1.02 4.19
CA GLY A 15 6.02 0.36 4.13
C GLY A 15 6.02 1.02 5.51
N LEU A 16 5.00 0.77 6.34
CA LEU A 16 4.91 1.32 7.68
C LEU A 16 5.98 0.74 8.62
N LEU A 17 6.21 -0.58 8.56
CA LEU A 17 7.28 -1.23 9.31
C LEU A 17 8.66 -0.64 8.94
N VAL A 18 8.87 -0.36 7.65
CA VAL A 18 10.10 0.29 7.16
C VAL A 18 10.16 1.75 7.63
N ALA A 19 9.04 2.49 7.58
CA ALA A 19 8.98 3.89 8.00
C ALA A 19 9.32 4.07 9.49
N MET A 20 8.90 3.11 10.32
CA MET A 20 9.21 3.03 11.74
C MET A 20 10.63 2.52 12.04
N GLY A 21 11.40 2.14 11.02
CA GLY A 21 12.76 1.62 11.19
C GLY A 21 12.82 0.24 11.84
N LEU A 22 11.69 -0.50 11.87
CA LEU A 22 11.62 -1.85 12.41
C LEU A 22 12.26 -2.88 11.47
N ILE A 23 12.26 -2.59 10.16
CA ILE A 23 12.79 -3.46 9.11
C ILE A 23 13.49 -2.61 8.04
N GLY A 24 14.62 -3.09 7.53
CA GLY A 24 15.36 -2.47 6.43
C GLY A 24 16.61 -1.70 6.87
N HIS A 25 17.32 -1.17 5.91
CA HIS A 25 18.51 -0.34 6.09
C HIS A 25 18.48 0.80 5.05
N PRO A 26 19.09 1.96 5.35
CA PRO A 26 19.19 3.05 4.37
C PRO A 26 19.79 2.57 3.06
N VAL A 27 19.22 3.02 1.94
CA VAL A 27 19.70 2.71 0.59
C VAL A 27 20.09 4.03 -0.06
N ASP A 28 21.26 4.08 -0.68
CA ASP A 28 21.78 5.25 -1.42
C ASP A 28 21.80 6.56 -0.63
N GLY A 29 22.04 6.49 0.68
CA GLY A 29 22.08 7.65 1.58
C GLY A 29 20.69 8.25 1.89
N GLN A 30 19.62 7.67 1.36
CA GLN A 30 18.27 8.10 1.65
C GLN A 30 17.81 7.56 3.01
N LEU A 31 17.17 8.43 3.81
CA LEU A 31 16.60 8.03 5.10
C LEU A 31 15.61 6.89 4.89
N LEU A 32 15.81 5.80 5.64
CA LEU A 32 14.93 4.62 5.61
C LEU A 32 13.46 5.00 5.81
N THR A 33 13.21 5.98 6.68
CA THR A 33 11.88 6.55 6.94
C THR A 33 11.24 7.16 5.69
N ASN A 34 11.98 7.89 4.85
CA ASN A 34 11.42 8.50 3.63
C ASN A 34 11.00 7.44 2.60
N TYR A 35 11.82 6.41 2.42
CA TYR A 35 11.47 5.28 1.56
C TYR A 35 10.28 4.49 2.12
N GLY A 36 10.25 4.24 3.43
CA GLY A 36 9.12 3.60 4.11
C GLY A 36 7.80 4.34 3.93
N TRP A 37 7.79 5.65 4.18
CA TRP A 37 6.61 6.50 3.97
C TRP A 37 6.15 6.51 2.50
N SER A 38 7.08 6.49 1.55
CA SER A 38 6.73 6.35 0.13
C SER A 38 5.96 5.05 -0.13
N GLY A 39 6.43 3.93 0.45
CA GLY A 39 5.74 2.64 0.38
C GLY A 39 4.34 2.66 1.00
N VAL A 40 4.17 3.33 2.16
CA VAL A 40 2.86 3.53 2.79
C VAL A 40 1.91 4.27 1.86
N ILE A 41 2.34 5.41 1.31
CA ILE A 41 1.52 6.25 0.44
C ILE A 41 1.09 5.47 -0.81
N ILE A 42 2.01 4.75 -1.44
CA ILE A 42 1.72 3.92 -2.62
C ILE A 42 0.70 2.83 -2.28
N GLY A 43 0.91 2.09 -1.19
CA GLY A 43 -0.01 1.02 -0.77
C GLY A 43 -1.41 1.54 -0.47
N VAL A 44 -1.52 2.69 0.23
CA VAL A 44 -2.81 3.32 0.54
C VAL A 44 -3.52 3.82 -0.72
N ALA A 45 -2.80 4.46 -1.65
CA ALA A 45 -3.35 4.93 -2.91
C ALA A 45 -3.90 3.77 -3.76
N LEU A 46 -3.14 2.68 -3.88
CA LEU A 46 -3.57 1.47 -4.60
C LEU A 46 -4.78 0.82 -3.93
N PHE A 47 -4.80 0.75 -2.60
CA PHE A 47 -5.95 0.24 -1.87
C PHE A 47 -7.22 1.05 -2.18
N GLY A 48 -7.13 2.38 -2.12
CA GLY A 48 -8.21 3.29 -2.47
C GLY A 48 -8.69 3.09 -3.90
N PHE A 49 -7.76 2.94 -4.84
CA PHE A 49 -8.07 2.66 -6.25
C PHE A 49 -8.84 1.35 -6.43
N PHE A 50 -8.37 0.24 -5.85
CA PHE A 50 -9.06 -1.04 -5.96
C PHE A 50 -10.42 -1.04 -5.25
N ALA A 51 -10.52 -0.38 -4.09
CA ALA A 51 -11.78 -0.20 -3.37
C ALA A 51 -12.80 0.59 -4.20
N TYR A 52 -12.34 1.65 -4.86
CA TYR A 52 -13.15 2.45 -5.77
C TYR A 52 -13.65 1.63 -6.97
N LEU A 53 -12.76 0.88 -7.63
CA LEU A 53 -13.15 0.01 -8.73
C LEU A 53 -14.15 -1.07 -8.29
N GLN A 54 -14.01 -1.61 -7.08
CA GLN A 54 -14.96 -2.58 -6.53
C GLN A 54 -16.34 -1.99 -6.29
N ARG A 55 -16.43 -0.75 -5.81
CA ARG A 55 -17.71 -0.04 -5.66
C ARG A 55 -18.37 0.27 -6.99
N ARG A 56 -17.59 0.48 -8.06
CA ARG A 56 -18.08 0.80 -9.40
C ARG A 56 -18.45 -0.40 -10.25
N ARG A 57 -18.15 -1.63 -9.81
CA ARG A 57 -18.67 -2.81 -10.50
C ARG A 57 -20.21 -2.79 -10.41
N PRO A 58 -20.93 -2.82 -11.54
CA PRO A 58 -22.37 -3.00 -11.50
C PRO A 58 -22.65 -4.26 -10.68
N ARG A 59 -23.52 -4.16 -9.68
CA ARG A 59 -24.08 -5.36 -9.07
C ARG A 59 -24.76 -6.08 -10.24
N ALA A 60 -24.25 -7.25 -10.63
CA ALA A 60 -24.98 -8.12 -11.54
C ALA A 60 -26.34 -8.34 -10.86
N SER A 61 -27.37 -7.68 -11.40
CA SER A 61 -28.73 -7.85 -10.94
C SER A 61 -29.10 -9.25 -11.40
N ALA A 62 -29.14 -10.17 -10.45
CA ALA A 62 -29.68 -11.51 -10.63
C ALA A 62 -31.21 -11.44 -10.64
#